data_AF-A0AAN4YW64-F1
#
_entry.id   AF-A0AAN4YW64-F1
#
_cell.length_a   1.000
_cell.length_b   1.000
_cell.length_c   1.000
_cell.angle_alpha   90.00
_cell.angle_beta   90.00
_cell.angle_gamma   90.00
#
_symmetry.space_group_name_H-M   'P 1'
#
loop_
_entity.id
_entity.type
_entity.pdbx_description
1 polymer ?
#
loop_
_entity_poly.entity_id
_entity_poly.type
_entity_poly.pdbx_seq_one_letter_code
_entity_poly.pdbx_strand_id
1 'polypeptide(L)'
;MPLRLFIILCVVFLIIVLVAVLVPIFVVAVPKHNAASAKTGCAKTAPCENGGVSVSSGDVCSCVCANGYTGSRCTIAGDASCTTTQIDDDSESRNATMGSEIPRLFEDSQNNYSIPLDPLTIMALFSQNNVSCTTENALVSFRNVSNNKARRSLPVDLPAAPLPEDQIGGSIPTATPENVPTRTLAARGSTSTMNGIIFDGSEPTEVHGPPTSTTPSTTKESSAASSSATTTTTPTPTATVSTEVLDFSRIAVLYIFEKTGTLDAAMLSEEKIETYLTGPYPSSKDKYTIDLTNSGVNGNYTLNFERFQITSPSGNVVGGK
;
A
#
# COMPACT_ATOMS: atom_id res chain seq x y z
N MET A 1 -11.89 27.23 65.21
CA MET A 1 -11.26 25.89 65.15
C MET A 1 -9.80 26.00 65.57
N PRO A 2 -9.18 24.95 66.14
CA PRO A 2 -7.74 24.96 66.40
C PRO A 2 -6.95 24.94 65.09
N LEU A 3 -5.83 25.67 65.03
CA LEU A 3 -5.05 25.91 63.80
C LEU A 3 -4.65 24.60 63.07
N ARG A 4 -4.30 23.55 63.83
CA ARG A 4 -3.93 22.24 63.29
C ARG A 4 -5.07 21.58 62.51
N LEU A 5 -6.32 21.69 62.99
CA LEU A 5 -7.50 21.14 62.32
C LEU A 5 -7.78 21.88 61.01
N PHE A 6 -7.63 23.21 61.01
CA PHE A 6 -7.79 24.03 59.80
C PHE A 6 -6.76 23.66 58.73
N ILE A 7 -5.48 23.51 59.10
CA ILE A 7 -4.42 23.07 58.19
C ILE A 7 -4.72 21.68 57.59
N ILE A 8 -5.14 20.71 58.42
CA ILE A 8 -5.52 19.37 57.94
C ILE A 8 -6.69 19.45 56.94
N LEU A 9 -7.71 20.25 57.25
CA LEU A 9 -8.88 20.43 56.38
C LEU A 9 -8.48 21.05 55.03
N CYS A 10 -7.61 22.06 55.02
CA CYS A 10 -7.07 22.64 53.79
C CYS A 10 -6.25 21.63 52.96
N VAL A 11 -5.41 20.80 53.59
CA VAL A 11 -4.64 19.76 52.90
C VAL A 11 -5.56 18.70 52.29
N VAL A 12 -6.57 18.24 53.02
CA VAL A 12 -7.57 17.28 52.51
C VAL A 12 -8.35 17.89 51.33
N PHE A 13 -8.75 19.16 51.41
CA PHE A 13 -9.42 19.86 50.32
C PHE A 13 -8.55 19.95 49.05
N LEU A 14 -7.27 20.29 49.18
CA LEU A 14 -6.33 20.33 48.05
C LEU A 14 -6.14 18.95 47.40
N ILE A 15 -6.07 17.87 48.19
CA ILE A 15 -6.00 16.50 47.67
C ILE A 15 -7.27 16.14 46.89
N ILE A 16 -8.46 16.50 47.41
CA ILE A 16 -9.74 16.25 46.73
C ILE A 16 -9.81 16.98 45.38
N VAL A 17 -9.40 18.26 45.33
CA VAL A 17 -9.37 19.04 44.07
C VAL A 17 -8.37 18.43 43.08
N LEU A 18 -7.17 18.03 43.54
CA LEU A 18 -6.15 17.42 42.70
C LEU A 18 -6.63 16.09 42.09
N VAL A 19 -7.27 15.23 42.88
CA VAL A 19 -7.88 13.98 42.39
C VAL A 19 -9.02 14.27 41.41
N ALA A 20 -9.90 15.24 41.72
CA ALA A 20 -11.04 15.60 40.87
C ALA A 20 -10.63 16.20 39.51
N VAL A 21 -9.43 16.79 39.39
CA VAL A 21 -8.88 17.28 38.12
C VAL A 21 -8.09 16.20 37.38
N LEU A 22 -7.25 15.43 38.07
CA LEU A 22 -6.41 14.41 37.40
C LEU A 22 -7.22 13.20 36.91
N VAL A 23 -8.24 12.73 37.64
CA VAL A 23 -8.99 11.53 37.26
C VAL A 23 -9.70 11.70 35.90
N PRO A 24 -10.45 12.78 35.61
CA PRO A 24 -11.02 13.00 34.28
C PRO A 24 -9.97 13.06 33.17
N ILE A 25 -8.81 13.70 33.42
CA ILE A 25 -7.73 13.81 32.43
C ILE A 25 -7.16 12.42 32.09
N PHE A 26 -6.85 11.60 33.09
CA PHE A 26 -6.33 10.23 32.89
C PHE A 26 -7.38 9.24 32.33
N VAL A 27 -8.68 9.55 32.42
CA VAL A 27 -9.76 8.74 31.84
C VAL A 27 -10.08 9.13 30.39
N VAL A 28 -9.84 10.39 29.99
CA VAL A 28 -10.12 10.89 28.64
C VAL A 28 -8.88 10.89 27.73
N ALA A 29 -7.69 11.15 28.27
CA ALA A 29 -6.45 11.26 27.48
C ALA A 29 -5.71 9.93 27.26
N VAL A 30 -6.21 8.81 27.79
CA VAL A 30 -5.63 7.48 27.59
C VAL A 30 -6.70 6.55 27.00
N PRO A 31 -6.69 6.25 25.69
CA PRO A 31 -7.45 5.14 25.14
C PRO A 31 -6.85 3.83 25.65
N LYS A 32 -7.31 3.37 26.81
CA LYS A 32 -6.90 2.06 27.35
C LYS A 32 -7.45 0.95 26.48
N HIS A 33 -6.67 0.55 25.47
CA HIS A 33 -6.84 -0.73 24.80
C HIS A 33 -6.60 -1.81 25.85
N ASN A 34 -7.67 -2.49 26.29
CA ASN A 34 -7.61 -3.50 27.35
C ASN A 34 -7.13 -4.86 26.78
N ALA A 35 -6.01 -4.84 26.03
CA ALA A 35 -5.42 -5.98 25.34
C ALA A 35 -5.19 -7.20 26.26
N ALA A 36 -4.89 -6.94 27.53
CA ALA A 36 -4.67 -7.96 28.56
C ALA A 36 -5.87 -8.89 28.83
N SER A 37 -7.11 -8.50 28.50
CA SER A 37 -8.32 -9.29 28.83
C SER A 37 -8.97 -10.02 27.64
N ALA A 38 -8.71 -9.61 26.40
CA ALA A 38 -9.30 -10.22 25.20
C ALA A 38 -8.71 -11.61 24.85
N LYS A 39 -7.47 -11.86 25.30
CA LYS A 39 -6.57 -12.97 24.93
C LYS A 39 -7.11 -14.40 25.19
N THR A 40 -8.20 -14.55 25.94
CA THR A 40 -8.84 -15.84 26.24
C THR A 40 -10.26 -15.98 25.66
N GLY A 41 -10.86 -14.88 25.16
CA GLY A 41 -12.17 -14.88 24.52
C GLY A 41 -12.05 -15.28 23.04
N CYS A 42 -11.37 -14.44 22.26
CA CYS A 42 -11.27 -14.62 20.81
C CYS A 42 -10.57 -15.93 20.39
N ALA A 43 -9.66 -16.47 21.20
CA ALA A 43 -9.04 -17.77 20.94
C ALA A 43 -10.04 -18.96 20.90
N LYS A 44 -11.26 -18.80 21.45
CA LYS A 44 -12.30 -19.83 21.46
C LYS A 44 -13.30 -19.71 20.32
N THR A 45 -13.70 -18.49 19.98
CA THR A 45 -14.66 -18.20 18.90
C THR A 45 -13.99 -18.08 17.53
N ALA A 46 -12.70 -17.71 17.53
CA ALA A 46 -11.91 -17.33 16.37
C ALA A 46 -10.45 -17.79 16.54
N PRO A 47 -10.18 -19.11 16.62
CA PRO A 47 -8.82 -19.65 16.65
C PRO A 47 -8.05 -19.28 15.37
N CYS A 48 -6.73 -19.15 15.50
CA CYS A 48 -5.82 -18.77 14.42
C CYS A 48 -4.72 -19.83 14.28
N GLU A 49 -4.48 -20.28 13.04
CA GLU A 49 -3.53 -21.35 12.74
C GLU A 49 -2.12 -20.83 12.43
N ASN A 50 -1.17 -21.75 12.26
CA ASN A 50 0.20 -21.50 11.77
C ASN A 50 0.99 -20.43 12.56
N GLY A 51 0.66 -20.24 13.85
CA GLY A 51 1.31 -19.27 14.73
C GLY A 51 0.72 -17.85 14.68
N GLY A 52 -0.40 -17.64 13.98
CA GLY A 52 -1.20 -16.42 14.11
C GLY A 52 -1.85 -16.29 15.49
N VAL A 53 -2.25 -15.07 15.86
CA VAL A 53 -2.83 -14.76 17.18
C VAL A 53 -4.23 -14.17 17.07
N SER A 54 -5.15 -14.65 17.91
CA SER A 54 -6.52 -14.13 17.99
C SER A 54 -6.56 -12.80 18.75
N VAL A 55 -7.06 -11.74 18.10
CA VAL A 55 -7.23 -10.40 18.67
C VAL A 55 -8.69 -9.95 18.59
N SER A 56 -9.08 -8.95 19.40
CA SER A 56 -10.42 -8.37 19.38
C SER A 56 -10.37 -6.97 18.80
N SER A 57 -11.09 -6.73 17.70
CA SER A 57 -11.34 -5.39 17.17
C SER A 57 -12.78 -5.02 17.53
N GLY A 58 -12.95 -4.23 18.60
CA GLY A 58 -14.23 -4.09 19.29
C GLY A 58 -14.78 -5.46 19.70
N ASP A 59 -16.06 -5.69 19.40
CA ASP A 59 -16.78 -6.94 19.67
C ASP A 59 -16.44 -8.09 18.69
N VAL A 60 -15.62 -7.85 17.65
CA VAL A 60 -15.33 -8.84 16.59
C VAL A 60 -13.93 -9.45 16.76
N CYS A 61 -13.87 -10.78 16.72
CA CYS A 61 -12.64 -11.53 16.89
C CYS A 61 -11.95 -11.89 15.56
N SER A 62 -10.76 -11.34 15.35
CA SER A 62 -9.94 -11.49 14.13
C SER A 62 -8.61 -12.18 14.43
N CYS A 63 -7.81 -12.44 13.40
CA CYS A 63 -6.44 -12.93 13.55
C CYS A 63 -5.41 -11.89 13.11
N VAL A 64 -4.26 -11.84 13.77
CA VAL A 64 -3.03 -11.34 13.16
C VAL A 64 -2.21 -12.56 12.76
N CYS A 65 -1.99 -12.76 11.47
CA CYS A 65 -1.32 -13.95 10.93
C CYS A 65 0.19 -13.79 10.90
N ALA A 66 0.93 -14.90 10.93
CA ALA A 66 2.39 -14.90 11.05
C ALA A 66 3.01 -15.94 10.09
N ASN A 67 4.35 -15.97 10.04
CA ASN A 67 5.13 -17.03 9.38
C ASN A 67 4.84 -17.21 7.87
N GLY A 68 4.38 -16.17 7.19
CA GLY A 68 4.02 -16.20 5.76
C GLY A 68 2.59 -16.68 5.49
N TYR A 69 1.72 -16.76 6.49
CA TYR A 69 0.30 -17.13 6.32
C TYR A 69 -0.64 -15.92 6.34
N THR A 70 -1.79 -16.06 5.68
CA THR A 70 -2.80 -15.01 5.47
C THR A 70 -4.22 -15.59 5.61
N GLY A 71 -5.23 -14.75 5.39
CA GLY A 71 -6.65 -15.11 5.49
C GLY A 71 -7.19 -15.13 6.92
N SER A 72 -8.51 -15.13 7.06
CA SER A 72 -9.21 -14.86 8.33
C SER A 72 -8.88 -15.80 9.48
N ARG A 73 -8.41 -17.01 9.20
CA ARG A 73 -7.97 -18.02 10.19
C ARG A 73 -6.47 -18.34 10.12
N CYS A 74 -5.69 -17.61 9.32
CA CYS A 74 -4.27 -17.86 9.06
C CYS A 74 -3.94 -19.23 8.43
N THR A 75 -4.88 -19.77 7.65
CA THR A 75 -4.77 -21.08 6.98
C THR A 75 -4.32 -20.99 5.52
N ILE A 76 -4.29 -19.80 4.93
CA ILE A 76 -3.91 -19.59 3.53
C ILE A 76 -2.40 -19.31 3.49
N ALA A 77 -1.66 -20.06 2.67
CA ALA A 77 -0.24 -19.75 2.44
C ALA A 77 -0.11 -18.46 1.62
N GLY A 78 0.78 -17.56 2.06
CA GLY A 78 1.10 -16.31 1.37
C GLY A 78 1.90 -16.52 0.09
N ASP A 79 1.98 -15.45 -0.70
CA ASP A 79 2.74 -15.38 -1.95
C ASP A 79 4.05 -14.60 -1.78
N ALA A 80 4.78 -14.40 -2.88
CA ALA A 80 6.04 -13.65 -2.89
C ALA A 80 5.90 -12.14 -2.63
N SER A 81 4.67 -11.62 -2.53
CA SER A 81 4.41 -10.24 -2.08
C SER A 81 4.36 -10.12 -0.55
N CYS A 82 4.34 -11.24 0.18
CA CYS A 82 4.35 -11.24 1.64
C CYS A 82 5.74 -10.97 2.22
N THR A 83 5.77 -10.21 3.31
CA THR A 83 6.85 -10.17 4.29
C THR A 83 6.32 -10.55 5.67
N THR A 84 7.20 -10.83 6.64
CA THR A 84 6.82 -10.97 8.05
C THR A 84 7.68 -10.02 8.87
N THR A 85 7.05 -9.14 9.64
CA THR A 85 7.72 -8.14 10.48
C THR A 85 7.26 -8.24 11.93
N GLN A 86 8.07 -7.72 12.85
CA GLN A 86 7.77 -7.68 14.27
C GLN A 86 7.05 -6.35 14.58
N ILE A 87 5.86 -6.44 15.15
CA ILE A 87 5.05 -5.33 15.67
C ILE A 87 5.15 -5.34 17.18
N ASP A 88 5.53 -4.22 17.80
CA ASP A 88 5.59 -4.08 19.25
C ASP A 88 4.31 -3.39 19.77
N ASP A 89 3.62 -4.03 20.71
CA ASP A 89 2.39 -3.55 21.37
C ASP A 89 2.63 -3.40 22.88
N ASP A 90 3.22 -2.25 23.27
CA ASP A 90 3.52 -1.70 24.61
C ASP A 90 4.20 -2.60 25.68
N SER A 91 4.30 -3.90 25.44
CA SER A 91 4.63 -4.96 26.40
C SER A 91 4.85 -6.32 25.72
N GLU A 92 4.28 -6.57 24.53
CA GLU A 92 4.51 -7.81 23.78
C GLU A 92 4.83 -7.55 22.30
N SER A 93 5.93 -8.14 21.82
CA SER A 93 6.26 -8.14 20.40
C SER A 93 5.57 -9.30 19.67
N ARG A 94 5.00 -9.05 18.48
CA ARG A 94 4.23 -10.00 17.68
C ARG A 94 4.72 -10.02 16.23
N ASN A 95 5.00 -11.21 15.69
CA ASN A 95 5.26 -11.35 14.26
C ASN A 95 3.96 -11.28 13.47
N ALA A 96 3.92 -10.44 12.44
CA ALA A 96 2.78 -10.30 11.52
C ALA A 96 3.22 -10.44 10.06
N THR A 97 2.48 -11.25 9.30
CA THR A 97 2.59 -11.37 7.85
C THR A 97 1.74 -10.30 7.19
N MET A 98 2.30 -9.61 6.20
CA MET A 98 1.65 -8.52 5.47
C MET A 98 2.30 -8.29 4.10
N GLY A 99 1.67 -7.50 3.24
CA GLY A 99 2.25 -6.99 2.01
C GLY A 99 3.57 -6.26 2.24
N SER A 100 4.59 -6.56 1.42
CA SER A 100 5.93 -5.98 1.47
C SER A 100 6.00 -4.45 1.46
N GLU A 101 4.97 -3.78 0.92
CA GLU A 101 4.89 -2.32 0.84
C GLU A 101 4.42 -1.67 2.14
N ILE A 102 3.81 -2.43 3.07
CA ILE A 102 3.13 -1.90 4.25
C ILE A 102 4.07 -1.54 5.42
N PRO A 103 5.09 -2.32 5.82
CA PRO A 103 5.84 -2.06 7.06
C PRO A 103 6.42 -0.65 7.17
N ARG A 104 6.97 -0.13 6.07
CA ARG A 104 7.50 1.24 6.02
C ARG A 104 6.44 2.30 6.30
N LEU A 105 5.17 2.05 5.95
CA LEU A 105 4.09 3.01 6.10
C LEU A 105 3.69 3.20 7.56
N PHE A 106 3.83 2.17 8.39
CA PHE A 106 3.66 2.30 9.85
C PHE A 106 4.76 3.18 10.46
N GLU A 107 6.01 2.98 10.04
CA GLU A 107 7.15 3.80 10.47
C GLU A 107 7.03 5.26 9.97
N ASP A 108 6.80 5.45 8.66
CA ASP A 108 6.62 6.75 8.02
C ASP A 108 5.44 7.53 8.61
N SER A 109 4.31 6.86 8.89
CA SER A 109 3.09 7.50 9.42
C SER A 109 3.36 8.26 10.71
N GLN A 110 4.05 7.63 11.66
CA GLN A 110 4.36 8.27 12.93
C GLN A 110 5.58 9.19 12.84
N ASN A 111 6.64 8.81 12.11
CA ASN A 111 7.91 9.55 12.10
C ASN A 111 7.93 10.76 11.15
N ASN A 112 7.24 10.68 10.00
CA ASN A 112 7.28 11.70 8.95
C ASN A 112 6.00 12.53 8.80
N TYR A 113 4.87 12.06 9.37
CA TYR A 113 3.56 12.71 9.20
C TYR A 113 2.75 12.89 10.49
N SER A 114 3.21 12.40 11.65
CA SER A 114 2.50 12.46 12.94
C SER A 114 1.08 11.85 12.93
N ILE A 115 0.84 10.85 12.10
CA ILE A 115 -0.43 10.13 12.00
C ILE A 115 -0.31 8.81 12.77
N PRO A 116 -1.09 8.58 13.83
CA PRO A 116 -1.10 7.29 14.52
C PRO A 116 -1.86 6.25 13.68
N LEU A 117 -1.19 5.14 13.39
CA LEU A 117 -1.78 3.90 12.88
C LEU A 117 -1.61 2.80 13.94
N ASP A 118 -2.57 1.88 14.03
CA ASP A 118 -2.47 0.63 14.79
C ASP A 118 -2.20 -0.54 13.83
N PRO A 119 -0.96 -1.05 13.75
CA PRO A 119 -0.60 -2.16 12.89
C PRO A 119 -1.36 -3.45 13.21
N LEU A 120 -1.70 -3.72 14.48
CA LEU A 120 -2.43 -4.92 14.87
C LEU A 120 -3.89 -4.84 14.42
N THR A 121 -4.55 -3.70 14.60
CA THR A 121 -5.93 -3.48 14.10
C THR A 121 -5.96 -3.57 12.57
N ILE A 122 -5.03 -2.93 11.86
CA ILE A 122 -4.99 -2.95 10.39
C ILE A 122 -4.76 -4.38 9.86
N MET A 123 -3.84 -5.15 10.45
CA MET A 123 -3.64 -6.56 10.10
C MET A 123 -4.84 -7.46 10.45
N ALA A 124 -5.52 -7.17 11.56
CA ALA A 124 -6.73 -7.87 11.97
C ALA A 124 -7.92 -7.58 11.03
N LEU A 125 -7.96 -6.41 10.39
CA LEU A 125 -8.95 -6.07 9.37
C LEU A 125 -8.62 -6.71 8.01
N PHE A 126 -7.35 -6.74 7.59
CA PHE A 126 -6.95 -7.43 6.35
C PHE A 126 -7.24 -8.94 6.42
N SER A 127 -6.88 -9.61 7.52
CA SER A 127 -7.17 -11.04 7.67
C SER A 127 -8.68 -11.31 7.69
N GLN A 128 -9.47 -10.52 8.43
CA GLN A 128 -10.93 -10.66 8.54
C GLN A 128 -11.61 -10.64 7.16
N ASN A 129 -11.17 -9.74 6.28
CA ASN A 129 -11.68 -9.61 4.92
C ASN A 129 -11.01 -10.58 3.91
N ASN A 130 -10.14 -11.49 4.39
CA ASN A 130 -9.35 -12.45 3.60
C ASN A 130 -8.50 -11.78 2.49
N VAL A 131 -7.96 -10.59 2.77
CA VAL A 131 -7.06 -9.89 1.85
C VAL A 131 -5.73 -10.65 1.78
N SER A 132 -5.09 -10.61 0.60
CA SER A 132 -3.77 -11.21 0.35
C SER A 132 -2.68 -10.14 0.35
N CYS A 133 -1.43 -10.53 0.61
CA CYS A 133 -0.27 -9.63 0.54
C CYS A 133 -0.14 -8.90 -0.82
N THR A 134 -0.52 -9.54 -1.93
CA THR A 134 -0.58 -8.91 -3.26
C THR A 134 -1.68 -7.85 -3.35
N THR A 135 -2.85 -8.07 -2.75
CA THR A 135 -3.96 -7.10 -2.70
C THR A 135 -3.67 -5.95 -1.72
N GLU A 136 -3.09 -6.27 -0.56
CA GLU A 136 -2.56 -5.30 0.42
C GLU A 136 -1.55 -4.35 -0.23
N ASN A 137 -0.56 -4.89 -0.95
CA ASN A 137 0.39 -4.11 -1.72
C ASN A 137 -0.29 -3.28 -2.83
N ALA A 138 -1.33 -3.81 -3.48
CA ALA A 138 -2.07 -3.08 -4.51
C ALA A 138 -2.79 -1.85 -3.93
N LEU A 139 -3.46 -2.00 -2.78
CA LEU A 139 -4.20 -0.95 -2.06
C LEU A 139 -3.33 0.25 -1.61
N VAL A 140 -2.01 0.06 -1.52
CA VAL A 140 -1.05 1.15 -1.27
C VAL A 140 -0.12 1.41 -2.46
N SER A 141 -0.40 0.90 -3.65
CA SER A 141 0.56 1.01 -4.77
C SER A 141 0.52 2.35 -5.51
N PHE A 142 -0.66 2.93 -5.77
CA PHE A 142 -0.85 4.17 -6.53
C PHE A 142 -0.16 4.15 -7.92
N ARG A 143 -0.39 3.06 -8.66
CA ARG A 143 0.37 2.70 -9.88
C ARG A 143 0.21 3.68 -11.03
N ASN A 144 -0.91 4.40 -11.13
CA ASN A 144 -1.15 5.34 -12.21
C ASN A 144 -0.60 6.75 -11.88
N VAL A 145 -0.24 7.02 -10.62
CA VAL A 145 0.31 8.32 -10.20
C VAL A 145 1.77 8.49 -10.65
N SER A 146 2.02 9.45 -11.55
CA SER A 146 3.37 9.78 -11.99
C SER A 146 4.19 10.49 -10.90
N ASN A 147 5.25 9.82 -10.42
CA ASN A 147 6.15 10.31 -9.36
C ASN A 147 7.57 10.59 -9.91
N ASN A 148 8.19 11.69 -9.46
CA ASN A 148 9.51 12.15 -9.89
C ASN A 148 10.64 11.13 -9.69
N LYS A 149 10.53 10.27 -8.67
CA LYS A 149 11.58 9.28 -8.34
C LYS A 149 11.64 8.13 -9.37
N ALA A 150 10.55 7.82 -10.06
CA ALA A 150 10.45 6.70 -11.00
C ALA A 150 11.32 6.87 -12.25
N ARG A 151 11.71 8.11 -12.63
CA ARG A 151 12.57 8.36 -13.80
C ARG A 151 14.08 8.18 -13.54
N ARG A 152 14.51 7.74 -12.35
CA ARG A 152 15.94 7.54 -12.01
C ARG A 152 16.42 6.09 -12.09
N SER A 153 15.57 5.13 -12.42
CA SER A 153 15.95 3.73 -12.62
C SER A 153 16.20 3.42 -14.10
N LEU A 154 17.46 3.59 -14.54
CA LEU A 154 18.04 3.15 -15.82
C LEU A 154 17.54 3.97 -17.05
N PRO A 155 18.28 4.05 -18.17
CA PRO A 155 19.31 3.11 -18.67
C PRO A 155 20.66 3.15 -17.94
N VAL A 156 21.34 2.00 -17.92
CA VAL A 156 22.81 1.97 -18.00
C VAL A 156 23.13 1.72 -19.47
N ASP A 157 23.71 2.71 -20.14
CA ASP A 157 24.38 2.47 -21.42
C ASP A 157 25.65 1.65 -21.13
N LEU A 158 25.64 0.36 -21.49
CA LEU A 158 26.86 -0.43 -21.54
C LEU A 158 27.61 -0.07 -22.84
N PRO A 159 28.84 0.47 -22.79
CA PRO A 159 29.65 0.64 -23.98
C PRO A 159 30.02 -0.75 -24.53
N ALA A 160 29.65 -1.02 -25.79
CA ALA A 160 30.01 -2.27 -26.45
C ALA A 160 31.51 -2.30 -26.78
N ALA A 161 32.32 -2.83 -25.87
CA ALA A 161 33.74 -3.05 -26.07
C ALA A 161 33.97 -4.27 -27.01
N PRO A 162 34.72 -4.12 -28.12
CA PRO A 162 35.06 -5.26 -28.99
C PRO A 162 36.00 -6.24 -28.28
N LEU A 163 35.76 -7.55 -28.47
CA LEU A 163 36.70 -8.60 -28.10
C LEU A 163 37.83 -8.67 -29.14
N PRO A 164 39.12 -8.62 -28.74
CA PRO A 164 40.23 -9.04 -29.58
C PRO A 164 40.36 -10.58 -29.55
N GLU A 165 40.79 -11.16 -30.66
CA GLU A 165 41.01 -12.61 -30.78
C GLU A 165 42.46 -13.02 -30.40
N ASP A 166 42.59 -14.30 -30.07
CA ASP A 166 43.78 -15.16 -30.20
C ASP A 166 45.02 -15.08 -29.25
N GLN A 167 45.15 -16.20 -28.51
CA GLN A 167 46.30 -17.13 -28.49
C GLN A 167 47.32 -17.22 -27.32
N ILE A 168 47.81 -18.48 -27.18
CA ILE A 168 48.95 -19.03 -26.41
C ILE A 168 48.80 -19.25 -24.88
N GLY A 169 48.09 -20.34 -24.52
CA GLY A 169 48.72 -21.60 -24.01
C GLY A 169 49.18 -21.73 -22.54
N GLY A 170 48.77 -22.83 -21.85
CA GLY A 170 49.39 -23.25 -20.59
C GLY A 170 48.71 -24.34 -19.73
N SER A 171 48.88 -25.63 -20.08
CA SER A 171 48.81 -26.84 -19.20
C SER A 171 47.51 -27.23 -18.42
N ILE A 172 47.30 -28.55 -18.26
CA ILE A 172 46.21 -29.23 -17.51
C ILE A 172 46.86 -30.25 -16.53
N PRO A 173 46.28 -30.55 -15.35
CA PRO A 173 45.48 -31.79 -15.16
C PRO A 173 44.21 -31.58 -14.28
N THR A 174 43.01 -32.09 -14.59
CA THR A 174 42.53 -33.51 -14.63
C THR A 174 42.09 -34.07 -13.27
N ALA A 175 40.77 -34.03 -12.99
CA ALA A 175 40.02 -34.94 -12.11
C ALA A 175 38.50 -34.81 -12.41
N THR A 176 37.95 -35.69 -13.27
CA THR A 176 37.00 -36.78 -12.89
C THR A 176 35.51 -36.36 -13.00
N PRO A 177 34.71 -36.98 -13.89
CA PRO A 177 33.30 -36.63 -14.08
C PRO A 177 32.34 -37.45 -13.21
N GLU A 178 31.27 -36.81 -12.73
CA GLU A 178 30.09 -37.49 -12.19
C GLU A 178 28.81 -36.98 -12.89
N ASN A 179 27.77 -37.80 -12.96
CA ASN A 179 26.79 -37.75 -14.05
C ASN A 179 25.37 -37.37 -13.60
N VAL A 180 24.93 -36.14 -13.94
CA VAL A 180 23.53 -35.68 -13.84
C VAL A 180 23.16 -34.89 -15.10
N PRO A 181 22.03 -35.16 -15.78
CA PRO A 181 21.77 -34.61 -17.11
C PRO A 181 21.23 -33.17 -17.09
N THR A 182 21.99 -32.24 -17.66
CA THR A 182 21.53 -30.88 -17.97
C THR A 182 20.41 -30.92 -19.02
N ARG A 183 19.21 -30.45 -18.67
CA ARG A 183 18.13 -30.22 -19.63
C ARG A 183 18.48 -29.00 -20.51
N THR A 184 18.74 -29.25 -21.79
CA THR A 184 18.82 -28.21 -22.82
C THR A 184 17.46 -27.50 -22.95
N LEU A 185 17.36 -26.28 -22.42
CA LEU A 185 16.25 -25.38 -22.72
C LEU A 185 16.48 -24.76 -24.10
N ALA A 186 15.52 -24.92 -24.99
CA ALA A 186 15.57 -24.33 -26.33
C ALA A 186 15.53 -22.79 -26.25
N ALA A 187 16.19 -22.13 -27.20
CA ALA A 187 16.15 -20.68 -27.32
C ALA A 187 14.70 -20.23 -27.57
N ARG A 188 14.17 -19.36 -26.69
CA ARG A 188 12.86 -18.72 -26.92
C ARG A 188 12.99 -17.69 -28.04
N GLY A 189 12.07 -17.76 -29.01
CA GLY A 189 12.01 -16.83 -30.14
C GLY A 189 11.65 -15.41 -29.72
N SER A 190 12.02 -14.44 -30.57
CA SER A 190 11.81 -13.02 -30.35
C SER A 190 10.32 -12.64 -30.29
N THR A 191 9.86 -12.12 -29.16
CA THR A 191 8.51 -11.56 -29.01
C THR A 191 8.46 -10.10 -29.45
N SER A 192 7.59 -9.77 -30.43
CA SER A 192 7.27 -8.39 -30.79
C SER A 192 6.06 -7.90 -29.97
N THR A 193 6.05 -6.64 -29.57
CA THR A 193 4.99 -6.07 -28.70
C THR A 193 4.37 -4.83 -29.35
N MET A 194 3.04 -4.74 -29.33
CA MET A 194 2.30 -3.52 -29.66
C MET A 194 1.17 -3.31 -28.66
N ASN A 195 0.97 -2.07 -28.22
CA ASN A 195 -0.07 -1.65 -27.27
C ASN A 195 -0.15 -2.41 -25.92
N GLY A 196 0.97 -2.96 -25.44
CA GLY A 196 1.14 -3.37 -24.03
C GLY A 196 0.53 -4.71 -23.63
N ILE A 197 0.03 -5.50 -24.57
CA ILE A 197 -0.50 -6.85 -24.34
C ILE A 197 0.38 -7.90 -25.04
N ILE A 198 0.71 -8.96 -24.30
CA ILE A 198 1.60 -10.05 -24.74
C ILE A 198 0.73 -11.24 -25.14
N PHE A 199 0.89 -11.73 -26.37
CA PHE A 199 0.19 -12.91 -26.87
C PHE A 199 1.18 -14.05 -27.12
N ASP A 200 0.84 -15.26 -26.68
CA ASP A 200 1.58 -16.49 -26.99
C ASP A 200 1.10 -17.07 -28.33
N GLY A 201 1.98 -17.02 -29.34
CA GLY A 201 1.66 -17.38 -30.72
C GLY A 201 1.73 -18.88 -31.00
N SER A 202 0.78 -19.65 -30.47
CA SER A 202 0.72 -21.11 -30.62
C SER A 202 -0.65 -21.58 -31.17
N GLU A 203 -0.87 -21.50 -32.48
CA GLU A 203 -2.00 -22.15 -33.17
C GLU A 203 -1.73 -23.65 -33.40
N PRO A 204 -2.79 -24.48 -33.44
CA PRO A 204 -3.09 -25.12 -34.72
C PRO A 204 -4.60 -25.34 -35.04
N THR A 205 -4.98 -24.93 -36.26
CA THR A 205 -5.85 -25.64 -37.24
C THR A 205 -7.20 -26.25 -36.81
N GLU A 206 -8.35 -25.73 -37.32
CA GLU A 206 -9.07 -26.32 -38.47
C GLU A 206 -10.42 -25.63 -38.89
N VAL A 207 -10.56 -25.42 -40.21
CA VAL A 207 -11.75 -25.65 -41.08
C VAL A 207 -13.15 -25.10 -40.70
N HIS A 208 -13.48 -23.89 -41.18
CA HIS A 208 -14.59 -23.63 -42.13
C HIS A 208 -14.57 -22.20 -42.72
N GLY A 209 -15.27 -21.99 -43.84
CA GLY A 209 -15.62 -20.69 -44.44
C GLY A 209 -16.90 -20.87 -45.29
N PRO A 210 -17.19 -20.10 -46.35
CA PRO A 210 -16.81 -18.72 -46.74
C PRO A 210 -18.09 -17.83 -46.68
N PRO A 211 -18.33 -16.72 -47.44
CA PRO A 211 -17.51 -15.88 -48.34
C PRO A 211 -17.39 -14.42 -47.76
N THR A 212 -17.25 -13.26 -48.42
CA THR A 212 -17.51 -12.79 -49.81
C THR A 212 -16.62 -11.59 -50.20
N SER A 213 -16.46 -11.38 -51.52
CA SER A 213 -15.74 -10.29 -52.20
C SER A 213 -16.30 -8.87 -51.98
N THR A 214 -15.42 -7.85 -51.88
CA THR A 214 -15.38 -6.77 -52.90
C THR A 214 -14.11 -5.89 -52.87
N THR A 215 -13.57 -5.68 -54.08
CA THR A 215 -12.52 -4.72 -54.52
C THR A 215 -12.87 -4.43 -56.01
N PRO A 216 -12.40 -3.35 -56.72
CA PRO A 216 -11.24 -2.51 -56.42
C PRO A 216 -11.32 -0.97 -56.75
N SER A 217 -10.25 -0.27 -56.35
CA SER A 217 -9.52 0.84 -57.04
C SER A 217 -10.21 2.00 -57.79
N THR A 218 -9.77 3.22 -57.44
CA THR A 218 -9.56 4.38 -58.35
C THR A 218 -8.55 5.37 -57.70
N THR A 219 -7.29 5.45 -58.16
CA THR A 219 -6.66 6.40 -59.11
C THR A 219 -5.90 7.60 -58.48
N LYS A 220 -4.90 8.11 -59.22
CA LYS A 220 -3.95 9.21 -58.88
C LYS A 220 -4.67 10.60 -58.88
N GLU A 221 -4.09 11.77 -58.53
CA GLU A 221 -2.70 12.24 -58.58
C GLU A 221 -2.47 13.58 -57.82
N SER A 222 -1.19 13.95 -57.60
CA SER A 222 -0.63 15.31 -57.38
C SER A 222 -1.13 16.27 -56.27
N SER A 223 -0.23 16.51 -55.32
CA SER A 223 0.47 17.79 -55.09
C SER A 223 -0.33 19.11 -54.93
N ALA A 224 -0.39 19.60 -53.68
CA ALA A 224 -0.36 21.05 -53.39
C ALA A 224 0.30 21.30 -52.02
N ALA A 225 1.19 22.28 -51.93
CA ALA A 225 1.78 22.72 -50.66
C ALA A 225 1.06 23.96 -50.14
N SER A 226 0.86 24.05 -48.81
CA SER A 226 0.45 25.29 -48.17
C SER A 226 0.99 25.37 -46.75
N SER A 227 1.70 26.46 -46.44
CA SER A 227 2.29 26.69 -45.13
C SER A 227 1.23 27.19 -44.14
N SER A 228 1.22 26.65 -42.93
CA SER A 228 0.44 27.22 -41.82
C SER A 228 1.13 26.95 -40.49
N ALA A 229 0.92 27.86 -39.54
CA ALA A 229 1.82 28.10 -38.42
C ALA A 229 2.07 26.88 -37.53
N THR A 230 3.34 26.67 -37.16
CA THR A 230 3.73 25.78 -36.07
C THR A 230 3.21 26.34 -34.75
N THR A 231 2.02 25.90 -34.33
CA THR A 231 1.63 26.01 -32.91
C THR A 231 2.47 25.02 -32.13
N THR A 232 3.64 25.48 -31.65
CA THR A 232 4.48 24.73 -30.73
C THR A 232 3.72 24.54 -29.42
N THR A 233 3.01 23.43 -29.31
CA THR A 233 2.37 22.98 -28.08
C THR A 233 3.47 22.66 -27.08
N THR A 234 3.89 23.70 -26.34
CA THR A 234 4.70 23.54 -25.13
C THR A 234 3.97 22.50 -24.28
N PRO A 235 4.57 21.33 -23.99
CA PRO A 235 3.90 20.32 -23.20
C PRO A 235 3.61 20.95 -21.85
N THR A 236 2.32 21.10 -21.51
CA THR A 236 1.91 21.52 -20.17
C THR A 236 2.59 20.55 -19.21
N PRO A 237 3.42 21.02 -18.27
CA PRO A 237 4.24 20.13 -17.47
C PRO A 237 3.32 19.17 -16.72
N THR A 238 3.41 17.87 -17.04
CA THR A 238 2.67 16.82 -16.33
C THR A 238 3.08 16.92 -14.87
N ALA A 239 2.22 17.55 -14.06
CA ALA A 239 2.54 17.94 -12.71
C ALA A 239 2.82 16.67 -11.89
N THR A 240 4.11 16.43 -11.68
CA THR A 240 4.61 15.13 -11.22
C THR A 240 4.62 15.13 -9.71
N VAL A 241 3.87 14.20 -9.12
CA VAL A 241 3.60 14.16 -7.68
C VAL A 241 4.89 13.87 -6.90
N SER A 242 5.03 14.48 -5.71
CA SER A 242 6.18 14.21 -4.83
C SER A 242 6.05 12.85 -4.16
N THR A 243 7.16 12.30 -3.66
CA THR A 243 7.11 11.11 -2.79
C THR A 243 6.29 11.38 -1.54
N GLU A 244 6.44 12.55 -0.91
CA GLU A 244 5.77 12.89 0.34
C GLU A 244 4.23 12.91 0.20
N VAL A 245 3.70 13.48 -0.88
CA VAL A 245 2.25 13.46 -1.17
C VAL A 245 1.75 12.04 -1.42
N LEU A 246 2.54 11.22 -2.11
CA LEU A 246 2.16 9.85 -2.46
C LEU A 246 2.27 8.89 -1.25
N ASP A 247 3.26 9.06 -0.39
CA ASP A 247 3.40 8.26 0.84
C ASP A 247 2.37 8.66 1.91
N PHE A 248 2.08 9.96 2.06
CA PHE A 248 0.91 10.42 2.84
C PHE A 248 -0.42 9.85 2.30
N SER A 249 -0.58 9.69 0.98
CA SER A 249 -1.78 9.10 0.39
C SER A 249 -1.97 7.63 0.78
N ARG A 250 -0.87 6.86 0.82
CA ARG A 250 -0.86 5.46 1.29
C ARG A 250 -1.26 5.37 2.76
N ILE A 251 -0.68 6.23 3.58
CA ILE A 251 -0.98 6.34 5.01
C ILE A 251 -2.43 6.76 5.23
N ALA A 252 -2.98 7.66 4.41
CA ALA A 252 -4.38 8.06 4.48
C ALA A 252 -5.35 6.92 4.16
N VAL A 253 -5.05 6.05 3.19
CA VAL A 253 -5.86 4.85 2.91
C VAL A 253 -5.84 3.89 4.11
N LEU A 254 -4.66 3.63 4.69
CA LEU A 254 -4.53 2.76 5.88
C LEU A 254 -5.23 3.36 7.12
N TYR A 255 -5.14 4.67 7.33
CA TYR A 255 -5.83 5.37 8.41
C TYR A 255 -7.36 5.29 8.25
N ILE A 256 -7.88 5.54 7.03
CA ILE A 256 -9.32 5.42 6.78
C ILE A 256 -9.77 3.97 7.00
N PHE A 257 -9.03 2.97 6.49
CA PHE A 257 -9.33 1.56 6.71
C PHE A 257 -9.42 1.19 8.19
N GLU A 258 -8.47 1.66 9.01
CA GLU A 258 -8.48 1.46 10.46
C GLU A 258 -9.69 2.12 11.13
N LYS A 259 -10.00 3.37 10.79
CA LYS A 259 -11.08 4.13 11.45
C LYS A 259 -12.48 3.78 10.95
N THR A 260 -12.65 3.13 9.79
CA THR A 260 -13.94 2.62 9.32
C THR A 260 -14.16 1.14 9.60
N GLY A 261 -13.08 0.34 9.66
CA GLY A 261 -13.15 -1.12 9.75
C GLY A 261 -13.64 -1.81 8.47
N THR A 262 -13.79 -1.09 7.35
CA THR A 262 -14.37 -1.63 6.11
C THR A 262 -13.41 -1.56 4.93
N LEU A 263 -13.19 -2.70 4.26
CA LEU A 263 -12.32 -2.78 3.09
C LEU A 263 -12.84 -1.92 1.92
N ASP A 264 -14.16 -1.83 1.75
CA ASP A 264 -14.79 -1.00 0.71
C ASP A 264 -14.44 0.49 0.86
N ALA A 265 -14.32 1.00 2.09
CA ALA A 265 -13.92 2.39 2.32
C ALA A 265 -12.44 2.61 2.01
N ALA A 266 -11.58 1.61 2.25
CA ALA A 266 -10.18 1.67 1.88
C ALA A 266 -10.00 1.66 0.35
N MET A 267 -10.66 0.73 -0.35
CA MET A 267 -10.62 0.64 -1.81
C MET A 267 -11.21 1.91 -2.47
N LEU A 268 -12.33 2.41 -1.97
CA LEU A 268 -12.92 3.67 -2.45
C LEU A 268 -11.99 4.87 -2.18
N SER A 269 -11.28 4.89 -1.05
CA SER A 269 -10.28 5.94 -0.78
C SER A 269 -9.11 5.88 -1.75
N GLU A 270 -8.56 4.70 -2.01
CA GLU A 270 -7.47 4.49 -2.98
C GLU A 270 -7.85 5.00 -4.37
N GLU A 271 -8.97 4.52 -4.92
CA GLU A 271 -9.49 4.91 -6.25
C GLU A 271 -9.70 6.43 -6.36
N LYS A 272 -10.25 7.05 -5.31
CA LYS A 272 -10.55 8.48 -5.28
C LYS A 272 -9.29 9.34 -5.13
N ILE A 273 -8.33 8.92 -4.30
CA ILE A 273 -7.05 9.62 -4.14
C ILE A 273 -6.18 9.46 -5.40
N GLU A 274 -6.12 8.27 -6.01
CA GLU A 274 -5.40 8.07 -7.28
C GLU A 274 -6.03 8.93 -8.40
N THR A 275 -7.36 8.96 -8.51
CA THR A 275 -8.07 9.85 -9.46
C THR A 275 -7.76 11.33 -9.20
N TYR A 276 -7.63 11.74 -7.93
CA TYR A 276 -7.28 13.12 -7.57
C TYR A 276 -5.84 13.49 -7.98
N LEU A 277 -4.89 12.56 -7.83
CA LEU A 277 -3.47 12.75 -8.12
C LEU A 277 -3.07 12.52 -9.59
N THR A 278 -3.88 11.79 -10.36
CA THR A 278 -3.66 11.52 -11.79
C THR A 278 -4.26 12.58 -12.73
N GLY A 279 -5.22 13.36 -12.25
CA GLY A 279 -5.74 14.51 -12.98
C GLY A 279 -4.67 15.60 -13.25
N PRO A 280 -5.00 16.66 -14.02
CA PRO A 280 -4.08 17.78 -14.26
C PRO A 280 -3.90 18.59 -12.96
N TYR A 281 -2.99 18.12 -12.10
CA TYR A 281 -2.71 18.60 -10.74
C TYR A 281 -2.29 20.09 -10.77
N PRO A 282 -3.16 21.03 -10.34
CA PRO A 282 -2.84 22.45 -10.27
C PRO A 282 -2.21 22.79 -8.92
N SER A 283 -1.40 23.84 -8.89
CA SER A 283 -0.67 24.35 -7.70
C SER A 283 -1.56 25.02 -6.63
N SER A 284 -2.80 24.56 -6.47
CA SER A 284 -3.85 25.11 -5.60
C SER A 284 -4.83 24.05 -5.09
N LYS A 285 -4.43 22.77 -5.15
CA LYS A 285 -5.20 21.59 -4.75
C LYS A 285 -4.72 21.05 -3.39
N ASP A 286 -4.70 21.94 -2.41
CA ASP A 286 -4.12 21.66 -1.08
C ASP A 286 -5.01 20.73 -0.25
N LYS A 287 -6.31 20.66 -0.56
CA LYS A 287 -7.28 19.83 0.15
C LYS A 287 -8.16 19.01 -0.79
N TYR A 288 -8.45 17.78 -0.39
CA TYR A 288 -9.38 16.88 -1.05
C TYR A 288 -10.36 16.29 -0.04
N THR A 289 -11.64 16.21 -0.40
CA THR A 289 -12.67 15.58 0.42
C THR A 289 -13.16 14.31 -0.27
N ILE A 290 -13.03 13.19 0.43
CA ILE A 290 -13.47 11.86 0.04
C ILE A 290 -14.83 11.62 0.70
N ASP A 291 -15.85 11.33 -0.11
CA ASP A 291 -17.17 10.86 0.34
C ASP A 291 -17.18 9.34 0.34
N LEU A 292 -17.44 8.74 1.51
CA LEU A 292 -17.45 7.28 1.71
C LEU A 292 -18.86 6.67 1.73
N THR A 293 -19.91 7.44 1.40
CA THR A 293 -21.30 6.97 1.44
C THR A 293 -21.50 5.74 0.54
N ASN A 294 -20.80 5.68 -0.60
CA ASN A 294 -20.83 4.55 -1.53
C ASN A 294 -20.17 3.27 -0.98
N SER A 295 -19.37 3.34 0.09
CA SER A 295 -18.82 2.18 0.81
C SER A 295 -19.57 1.88 2.11
N GLY A 296 -20.82 2.38 2.25
CA GLY A 296 -21.67 2.17 3.43
C GLY A 296 -21.26 2.99 4.68
N VAL A 297 -20.20 3.80 4.59
CA VAL A 297 -19.72 4.64 5.69
C VAL A 297 -20.31 6.04 5.54
N ASN A 298 -21.13 6.46 6.49
CA ASN A 298 -21.71 7.80 6.46
C ASN A 298 -20.67 8.85 6.91
N GLY A 299 -20.30 9.74 5.99
CA GLY A 299 -19.47 10.91 6.27
C GLY A 299 -18.21 11.00 5.42
N ASN A 300 -17.56 12.15 5.48
CA ASN A 300 -16.48 12.52 4.59
C ASN A 300 -15.15 12.68 5.34
N TYR A 301 -14.06 12.20 4.74
CA TYR A 301 -12.69 12.50 5.19
C TYR A 301 -12.10 13.60 4.33
N THR A 302 -11.46 14.60 4.93
CA THR A 302 -10.72 15.64 4.19
C THR A 302 -9.22 15.50 4.40
N LEU A 303 -8.51 15.16 3.33
CA LEU A 303 -7.05 15.15 3.25
C LEU A 303 -6.54 16.56 2.95
N ASN A 304 -5.45 16.95 3.61
CA ASN A 304 -4.72 18.18 3.35
C ASN A 304 -3.28 17.82 2.96
N PHE A 305 -2.97 17.98 1.67
CA PHE A 305 -1.68 17.63 1.06
C PHE A 305 -0.59 18.69 1.26
N GLU A 306 -0.94 19.93 1.63
CA GLU A 306 0.04 20.95 2.06
C GLU A 306 0.65 20.61 3.43
N ARG A 307 -0.18 20.11 4.35
CA ARG A 307 0.17 19.91 5.78
C ARG A 307 0.22 18.47 6.22
N PHE A 308 -0.01 17.53 5.31
CA PHE A 308 -0.12 16.09 5.57
C PHE A 308 -1.08 15.76 6.73
N GLN A 309 -2.28 16.35 6.66
CA GLN A 309 -3.31 16.25 7.70
C GLN A 309 -4.56 15.51 7.21
N ILE A 310 -5.13 14.67 8.08
CA ILE A 310 -6.39 13.98 7.83
C ILE A 310 -7.46 14.52 8.78
N THR A 311 -8.53 15.08 8.22
CA THR A 311 -9.73 15.47 8.98
C THR A 311 -10.78 14.37 8.85
N SER A 312 -11.23 13.85 9.98
CA SER A 312 -12.29 12.83 10.06
C SER A 312 -13.70 13.42 9.93
N PRO A 313 -14.75 12.61 9.68
CA PRO A 313 -16.15 13.08 9.62
C PRO A 313 -16.63 13.77 10.91
N SER A 314 -16.02 13.46 12.05
CA SER A 314 -16.31 14.10 13.36
C SER A 314 -15.53 15.39 13.60
N GLY A 315 -14.75 15.87 12.62
CA GLY A 315 -13.96 17.09 12.69
C GLY A 315 -12.61 16.96 13.42
N ASN A 316 -12.29 15.79 13.96
CA ASN A 316 -10.96 15.54 14.53
C ASN A 316 -9.90 15.54 13.42
N VAL A 317 -8.81 16.28 13.63
CA VAL A 317 -7.66 16.36 12.73
C VAL A 317 -6.51 15.56 13.32
N VAL A 318 -5.88 14.70 12.53
CA VAL A 318 -4.61 14.04 12.84
C VAL A 318 -3.55 14.40 11.79
N GLY A 319 -2.28 14.19 12.14
CA GLY A 319 -1.15 14.46 11.28
C GLY A 319 -0.64 15.91 11.31
N GLY A 320 0.52 16.09 10.70
CA GLY A 320 1.29 17.32 10.69
C GLY A 320 2.79 17.04 10.64
N LYS A 321 3.51 17.91 9.95
CA LYS A 321 4.98 17.91 9.79
C LYS A 321 5.54 19.26 10.21
#